data_AF-D3AK62-F1
#
_entry.id   AF-D3AK62-F1
#
_cell.length_a   1.000
_cell.length_b   1.000
_cell.length_c   1.000
_cell.angle_alpha   90.00
_cell.angle_beta   90.00
_cell.angle_gamma   90.00
#
_symmetry.space_group_name_H-M   'P 1'
#
loop_
_entity.id
_entity.type
_entity.pdbx_description
1 polymer ?
#
loop_
_entity_poly.entity_id
_entity_poly.type
_entity_poly.pdbx_seq_one_letter_code
_entity_poly.pdbx_strand_id
1 'polypeptide(L)'
;MIEDWFRGILTDGILSNLSGLFDSVNTEVGEIATQVGTTPAGWNAGIFNMIRSLSENVIVPIAGVIITFVMCYELIQLVIEKNNLHDLDTWIFFKWIFKTFVAVLLVTNTWNIVMGVFDVTQSVVNQSAGVIISDTSIDVTTVITDIEAKLDAMSVGGLLGLWFQSLFVGLTMKALSICIMLVVYGRMIEIYLVTSVAPIPMATMVNHEWGSMGQNYLKSLLALGFQAFLILVCVGIYAVLIQTIAATDDISGAIWACMGYTVLLCFTLFKTGSLAKSVFSAH
;
A
#
# COMPACT_ATOMS: atom_id res chain seq x y z
N MET A 1 11.00 49.46 18.57
CA MET A 1 9.63 49.74 18.09
C MET A 1 9.36 49.20 16.69
N ILE A 2 10.00 49.70 15.62
CA ILE A 2 9.82 49.14 14.26
C ILE A 2 10.45 47.75 14.14
N GLU A 3 11.63 47.54 14.72
CA GLU A 3 12.31 46.24 14.72
C GLU A 3 11.53 45.18 15.49
N ASP A 4 10.99 45.52 16.66
CA ASP A 4 10.14 44.62 17.46
C ASP A 4 8.82 44.29 16.76
N TRP A 5 8.23 45.26 16.06
CA TRP A 5 7.03 45.05 15.24
C TRP A 5 7.29 44.11 14.06
N PHE A 6 8.42 44.29 13.35
CA PHE A 6 8.84 43.36 12.28
C PHE A 6 9.17 41.97 12.82
N ARG A 7 9.82 41.88 13.98
CA ARG A 7 10.12 40.62 14.68
C ARG A 7 8.84 39.86 15.02
N GLY A 8 7.83 40.53 15.58
CA GLY A 8 6.54 39.92 15.90
C GLY A 8 5.85 39.34 14.67
N ILE A 9 5.71 40.13 13.59
CA ILE A 9 5.06 39.67 12.35
C ILE A 9 5.78 38.47 11.73
N LEU A 10 7.12 38.46 11.72
CA LEU A 10 7.89 37.36 11.17
C LEU A 10 7.78 36.10 12.02
N THR A 11 7.79 36.26 13.35
CA THR A 11 7.66 35.16 14.30
C THR A 11 6.28 34.51 14.18
N ASP A 12 5.22 35.31 14.19
CA ASP A 12 3.84 34.84 13.97
C ASP A 12 3.68 34.14 12.62
N GLY A 13 4.28 34.70 11.56
CA GLY A 13 4.23 34.13 10.21
C GLY A 13 4.96 32.79 10.10
N ILE A 14 6.12 32.63 10.76
CA ILE A 14 6.86 31.37 10.80
C ILE A 14 6.11 30.33 11.63
N LEU A 15 5.64 30.70 12.82
CA LEU A 15 4.86 29.82 13.70
C LEU A 15 3.60 29.32 13.00
N SER A 16 2.86 30.20 12.33
CA SER A 16 1.67 29.82 11.56
C SER A 16 2.01 28.85 10.43
N ASN A 17 3.09 29.08 9.69
CA ASN A 17 3.50 28.20 8.60
C ASN A 17 3.99 26.84 9.12
N LEU A 18 4.84 26.82 10.14
CA LEU A 18 5.36 25.60 10.74
C LEU A 18 4.26 24.78 11.42
N SER A 19 3.39 25.40 12.21
CA SER A 19 2.24 24.72 12.81
C SER A 19 1.34 24.11 11.73
N GLY A 20 0.99 24.88 10.70
CA GLY A 20 0.21 24.38 9.58
C GLY A 20 0.87 23.19 8.87
N LEU A 21 2.19 23.17 8.77
CA LEU A 21 2.94 22.04 8.19
C LEU A 21 2.93 20.81 9.08
N PHE A 22 3.19 20.96 10.38
CA PHE A 22 3.15 19.83 11.32
C PHE A 22 1.75 19.25 11.45
N ASP A 23 0.72 20.09 11.51
CA ASP A 23 -0.68 19.66 11.57
C ASP A 23 -1.10 18.93 10.29
N SER A 24 -0.73 19.46 9.12
CA SER A 24 -1.01 18.81 7.83
C SER A 24 -0.33 17.45 7.72
N VAL A 25 0.93 17.33 8.14
CA VAL A 25 1.67 16.07 8.13
C VAL A 25 1.05 15.05 9.07
N ASN A 26 0.73 15.45 10.30
CA ASN A 26 0.14 14.53 11.28
C ASN A 26 -1.25 14.06 10.84
N THR A 27 -2.04 14.96 10.25
CA THR A 27 -3.35 14.63 9.68
C THR A 27 -3.19 13.64 8.54
N GLU A 28 -2.30 13.91 7.59
CA GLU A 28 -2.03 13.01 6.47
C GLU A 28 -1.50 11.65 6.92
N VAL A 29 -0.59 11.60 7.90
CA VAL A 29 -0.08 10.35 8.47
C VAL A 29 -1.20 9.51 9.10
N GLY A 30 -2.09 10.14 9.86
CA GLY A 30 -3.27 9.47 10.43
C GLY A 30 -4.27 9.01 9.36
N GLU A 31 -4.48 9.82 8.32
CA GLU A 31 -5.32 9.48 7.18
C GLU A 31 -4.73 8.32 6.37
N ILE A 32 -3.43 8.30 6.11
CA ILE A 32 -2.74 7.18 5.44
C ILE A 32 -2.99 5.91 6.22
N ALA A 33 -2.76 5.90 7.53
CA ALA A 33 -2.93 4.71 8.35
C ALA A 33 -4.38 4.18 8.28
N THR A 34 -5.35 5.09 8.31
CA THR A 34 -6.78 4.77 8.17
C THR A 34 -7.09 4.22 6.78
N GLN A 35 -6.69 4.93 5.72
CA GLN A 35 -6.95 4.55 4.33
C GLN A 35 -6.25 3.24 3.95
N VAL A 36 -5.06 3.01 4.49
CA VAL A 36 -4.27 1.79 4.27
C VAL A 36 -4.93 0.57 4.93
N GLY A 37 -5.58 0.78 6.07
CA GLY A 37 -6.38 -0.21 6.79
C GLY A 37 -7.81 -0.42 6.26
N THR A 38 -8.24 0.26 5.18
CA THR A 38 -9.58 0.02 4.59
C THR A 38 -9.58 -1.15 3.61
N THR A 39 -10.66 -1.94 3.61
CA THR A 39 -10.82 -3.08 2.68
C THR A 39 -11.18 -2.57 1.28
N PRO A 40 -10.95 -3.35 0.22
CA PRO A 40 -11.40 -3.00 -1.13
C PRO A 40 -12.90 -2.72 -1.22
N ALA A 41 -13.73 -3.38 -0.41
CA ALA A 41 -15.17 -3.09 -0.34
C ALA A 41 -15.45 -1.78 0.43
N GLY A 42 -14.71 -1.53 1.50
CA GLY A 42 -14.87 -0.35 2.34
C GLY A 42 -14.37 0.95 1.70
N TRP A 43 -13.38 0.86 0.80
CA TRP A 43 -12.83 2.04 0.13
C TRP A 43 -13.81 2.68 -0.86
N ASN A 44 -14.41 1.89 -1.75
CA ASN A 44 -15.48 2.37 -2.63
C ASN A 44 -16.38 1.22 -3.10
N ALA A 45 -17.59 1.14 -2.53
CA ALA A 45 -18.55 0.10 -2.85
C ALA A 45 -19.00 0.12 -4.33
N GLY A 46 -19.08 1.29 -4.96
CA GLY A 46 -19.47 1.42 -6.37
C GLY A 46 -18.45 0.80 -7.31
N ILE A 47 -17.17 1.17 -7.15
CA ILE A 47 -16.06 0.62 -7.94
C ILE A 47 -15.90 -0.88 -7.65
N PHE A 48 -15.98 -1.29 -6.37
CA PHE A 48 -15.93 -2.68 -5.99
C PHE A 48 -16.99 -3.54 -6.70
N ASN A 49 -18.25 -3.09 -6.68
CA ASN A 49 -19.35 -3.81 -7.34
C ASN A 49 -19.21 -3.81 -8.87
N MET A 50 -18.71 -2.72 -9.46
CA MET A 50 -18.41 -2.68 -10.89
C MET A 50 -17.34 -3.71 -11.27
N ILE A 51 -16.24 -3.77 -10.52
CA ILE A 51 -15.14 -4.71 -10.77
C ILE A 51 -15.60 -6.16 -10.54
N ARG A 52 -16.40 -6.40 -9.49
CA ARG A 52 -17.01 -7.70 -9.23
C ARG A 52 -17.87 -8.16 -10.40
N SER A 53 -18.78 -7.30 -10.86
CA SER A 53 -19.66 -7.59 -12.00
C SER A 53 -18.85 -7.90 -13.26
N LEU A 54 -17.79 -7.14 -13.53
CA LEU A 54 -16.89 -7.40 -14.66
C LEU A 54 -16.21 -8.77 -14.53
N SER A 55 -15.64 -9.07 -13.36
CA SER A 55 -14.98 -10.35 -13.10
C SER A 55 -15.94 -11.53 -13.25
N GLU A 56 -17.11 -11.48 -12.63
CA GLU A 56 -18.09 -12.57 -12.61
C GLU A 56 -18.78 -12.78 -13.96
N ASN A 57 -19.12 -11.70 -14.68
CA ASN A 57 -19.88 -11.80 -15.93
C ASN A 57 -19.02 -11.90 -17.19
N VAL A 58 -17.78 -11.41 -17.16
CA VAL A 58 -16.90 -11.39 -18.35
C VAL A 58 -15.72 -12.33 -18.18
N ILE A 59 -15.01 -12.24 -17.06
CA ILE A 59 -13.73 -12.96 -16.89
C ILE A 59 -13.93 -14.42 -16.49
N VAL A 60 -14.90 -14.74 -15.63
CA VAL A 60 -15.22 -16.13 -15.27
C VAL A 60 -15.59 -16.98 -16.50
N PRO A 61 -16.46 -16.54 -17.43
CA PRO A 61 -16.70 -17.27 -18.68
C PRO A 61 -15.42 -17.51 -19.50
N ILE A 62 -14.56 -16.50 -19.64
CA ILE A 62 -13.26 -16.63 -20.33
C ILE A 62 -12.38 -17.67 -19.64
N ALA A 63 -12.31 -17.62 -18.30
CA ALA A 63 -11.58 -18.61 -17.50
C ALA A 63 -12.16 -20.03 -17.69
N GLY A 64 -13.47 -20.18 -17.85
CA GLY A 64 -14.10 -21.47 -18.17
C GLY A 64 -13.63 -22.05 -19.52
N VAL A 65 -13.47 -21.22 -20.54
CA VAL A 65 -12.87 -21.62 -21.83
C VAL A 65 -11.43 -22.07 -21.64
N ILE A 66 -10.64 -21.33 -20.85
CA ILE A 66 -9.25 -21.66 -20.55
C ILE A 66 -9.16 -22.99 -19.80
N ILE A 67 -9.97 -23.22 -18.75
CA ILE A 67 -10.02 -24.52 -18.05
C ILE A 67 -10.30 -25.64 -19.05
N THR A 68 -11.29 -25.45 -19.92
CA THR A 68 -11.67 -26.48 -20.91
C THR A 68 -10.47 -26.83 -21.80
N PHE A 69 -9.77 -25.83 -22.32
CA PHE A 69 -8.58 -26.04 -23.13
C PHE A 69 -7.47 -26.78 -22.37
N VAL A 70 -7.17 -26.31 -21.16
CA VAL A 70 -6.11 -26.86 -20.28
C VAL A 70 -6.42 -28.31 -19.90
N MET A 71 -7.67 -28.63 -19.57
CA MET A 71 -8.09 -29.97 -19.18
C MET A 71 -8.16 -30.92 -20.38
N CYS A 72 -8.58 -30.45 -21.55
CA CYS A 72 -8.52 -31.24 -22.79
C CYS A 72 -7.07 -31.59 -23.16
N TYR A 73 -6.16 -30.64 -23.03
CA TYR A 73 -4.73 -30.89 -23.27
C TYR A 73 -4.18 -31.96 -22.31
N GLU A 74 -4.49 -31.83 -21.01
CA GLU A 74 -4.08 -32.81 -20.01
C GLU A 74 -4.66 -34.20 -20.28
N LEU A 75 -5.92 -34.29 -20.73
CA LEU A 75 -6.55 -35.56 -21.09
C LEU A 75 -5.84 -36.22 -22.29
N ILE A 76 -5.49 -35.45 -23.31
CA ILE A 76 -4.75 -35.95 -24.47
C ILE A 76 -3.39 -36.52 -24.04
N GLN A 77 -2.65 -35.80 -23.19
CA GLN A 77 -1.37 -36.27 -22.67
C GLN A 77 -1.50 -37.58 -21.88
N LEU A 78 -2.50 -37.66 -20.99
CA LEU A 78 -2.78 -38.88 -20.22
C LEU A 78 -3.08 -40.09 -21.13
N VAL A 79 -3.79 -39.88 -22.24
CA VAL A 79 -4.10 -40.95 -23.21
C VAL A 79 -2.87 -41.36 -24.01
N ILE A 80 -2.02 -40.41 -24.42
CA ILE A 80 -0.79 -40.68 -25.19
C ILE A 80 0.24 -41.43 -24.34
N GLU A 81 0.48 -41.01 -23.09
CA GLU A 81 1.43 -41.67 -22.19
C GLU A 81 1.02 -43.10 -21.83
N LYS A 82 -0.28 -43.38 -21.77
CA LYS A 82 -0.85 -44.71 -21.46
C LYS A 82 -1.22 -45.53 -22.70
N ASN A 83 -0.69 -45.17 -23.88
CA ASN A 83 -0.93 -45.85 -25.16
C ASN A 83 -0.22 -47.22 -25.28
N ASN A 84 -0.39 -48.08 -24.25
CA ASN A 84 -0.07 -49.50 -24.30
C ASN A 84 -1.33 -50.38 -24.13
N LEU A 85 -2.54 -49.80 -24.10
CA LEU A 85 -3.89 -50.42 -24.15
C LEU A 85 -4.17 -51.66 -23.27
N HIS A 86 -3.24 -52.10 -22.42
CA HIS A 86 -3.35 -53.34 -21.67
C HIS A 86 -3.60 -53.12 -20.17
N ASP A 87 -3.36 -51.91 -19.66
CA ASP A 87 -3.65 -51.50 -18.27
C ASP A 87 -4.24 -50.07 -18.24
N LEU A 88 -5.47 -49.92 -18.71
CA LEU A 88 -6.26 -48.70 -18.50
C LEU A 88 -6.70 -48.65 -17.04
N ASP A 89 -5.80 -48.12 -16.20
CA ASP A 89 -6.06 -47.87 -14.78
C ASP A 89 -7.15 -46.80 -14.64
N THR A 90 -8.41 -47.23 -14.46
CA THR A 90 -9.61 -46.38 -14.40
C THR A 90 -9.48 -45.28 -13.34
N TRP A 91 -8.63 -45.52 -12.34
CA TRP A 91 -8.28 -44.55 -11.29
C TRP A 91 -7.68 -43.25 -11.82
N ILE A 92 -6.96 -43.28 -12.94
CA ILE A 92 -6.33 -42.08 -13.54
C ILE A 92 -7.40 -41.14 -14.11
N PHE A 93 -8.40 -41.68 -14.79
CA PHE A 93 -9.52 -40.88 -15.29
C PHE A 93 -10.35 -40.27 -14.16
N PHE A 94 -10.55 -41.02 -13.07
CA PHE A 94 -11.22 -40.48 -11.88
C PHE A 94 -10.45 -39.29 -11.27
N LYS A 95 -9.12 -39.39 -11.15
CA LYS A 95 -8.27 -38.27 -10.71
C LYS A 95 -8.41 -37.06 -11.62
N TRP A 96 -8.42 -37.25 -12.94
CA TRP A 96 -8.59 -36.16 -13.90
C TRP A 96 -9.98 -35.49 -13.80
N ILE A 97 -11.05 -36.27 -13.63
CA ILE A 97 -12.41 -35.74 -13.39
C ILE A 97 -12.42 -34.91 -12.09
N PHE A 98 -11.86 -35.45 -11.02
CA PHE A 98 -11.77 -34.74 -9.73
C PHE A 98 -10.96 -33.44 -9.85
N LYS A 99 -9.84 -33.48 -10.57
CA LYS A 99 -9.00 -32.31 -10.86
C LYS A 99 -9.77 -31.23 -11.63
N THR A 100 -10.54 -31.64 -12.63
CA THR A 100 -11.42 -30.75 -13.40
C THR A 100 -12.50 -30.12 -12.53
N PHE A 101 -13.12 -30.92 -11.65
CA PHE A 101 -14.10 -30.43 -10.68
C PHE A 101 -13.50 -29.38 -9.74
N VAL A 102 -12.31 -29.63 -9.18
CA VAL A 102 -11.62 -28.66 -8.32
C VAL A 102 -11.28 -27.37 -9.08
N ALA A 103 -10.84 -27.45 -10.33
CA ALA A 103 -10.53 -26.27 -11.14
C ALA A 103 -11.77 -25.40 -11.38
N VAL A 104 -12.91 -26.01 -11.73
CA VAL A 104 -14.18 -25.30 -11.89
C VAL A 104 -14.59 -24.65 -10.57
N LEU A 105 -14.50 -25.38 -9.45
CA LEU A 105 -14.85 -24.86 -8.13
C LEU A 105 -14.01 -23.62 -7.77
N LEU A 106 -12.69 -23.68 -8.01
CA LEU A 106 -11.77 -22.56 -7.77
C LEU A 106 -12.13 -21.34 -8.61
N VAL A 107 -12.40 -21.53 -9.91
CA VAL A 107 -12.75 -20.42 -10.81
C VAL A 107 -14.08 -19.78 -10.42
N THR A 108 -15.12 -20.59 -10.14
CA THR A 108 -16.43 -20.10 -9.70
C THR A 108 -16.34 -19.35 -8.37
N ASN A 109 -15.43 -19.74 -7.47
CA ASN A 109 -15.25 -19.10 -6.17
C ASN A 109 -14.07 -18.12 -6.12
N THR A 110 -13.54 -17.69 -7.26
CA THR A 110 -12.35 -16.83 -7.31
C THR A 110 -12.52 -15.56 -6.50
N TRP A 111 -13.68 -14.90 -6.63
CA TRP A 111 -13.95 -13.66 -5.89
C TRP A 111 -13.84 -13.86 -4.38
N ASN A 112 -14.45 -14.94 -3.87
CA ASN A 112 -14.42 -15.28 -2.44
C ASN A 112 -13.00 -15.59 -1.97
N ILE A 113 -12.20 -16.29 -2.78
CA ILE A 113 -10.81 -16.60 -2.48
C ILE A 113 -9.99 -15.31 -2.39
N VAL A 114 -10.11 -14.43 -3.38
CA VAL A 114 -9.35 -13.18 -3.42
C VAL A 114 -9.73 -12.27 -2.25
N MET A 115 -11.02 -12.15 -1.95
CA MET A 115 -11.47 -11.39 -0.78
C MET A 115 -11.00 -12.00 0.53
N GLY A 116 -11.03 -13.33 0.67
CA GLY A 116 -10.52 -14.01 1.85
C GLY A 116 -9.03 -13.77 2.07
N VAL A 117 -8.22 -13.74 1.00
CA VAL A 117 -6.80 -13.36 1.08
C VAL A 117 -6.66 -11.92 1.58
N PHE A 118 -7.44 -10.99 1.03
CA PHE A 118 -7.41 -9.60 1.50
C PHE A 118 -7.82 -9.49 2.96
N ASP A 119 -8.88 -10.15 3.41
CA ASP A 119 -9.32 -10.14 4.82
C ASP A 119 -8.22 -10.61 5.78
N VAL A 120 -7.51 -11.68 5.42
CA VAL A 120 -6.36 -12.17 6.21
C VAL A 120 -5.27 -11.11 6.26
N THR A 121 -4.86 -10.55 5.12
CA THR A 121 -3.83 -9.50 5.11
C THR A 121 -4.27 -8.23 5.83
N GLN A 122 -5.55 -7.87 5.75
CA GLN A 122 -6.17 -6.74 6.44
C GLN A 122 -6.08 -6.90 7.96
N SER A 123 -6.31 -8.12 8.47
CA SER A 123 -6.21 -8.39 9.90
C SER A 123 -4.80 -8.12 10.44
N VAL A 124 -3.77 -8.48 9.66
CA VAL A 124 -2.36 -8.20 9.99
C VAL A 124 -2.06 -6.71 9.96
N VAL A 125 -2.57 -6.01 8.94
CA VAL A 125 -2.44 -4.54 8.81
C VAL A 125 -3.07 -3.82 10.01
N ASN A 126 -4.29 -4.21 10.39
CA ASN A 126 -5.02 -3.58 11.50
C ASN A 126 -4.35 -3.83 12.85
N GLN A 127 -3.83 -5.04 13.09
CA GLN A 127 -3.05 -5.35 14.29
C GLN A 127 -1.75 -4.51 14.34
N SER A 128 -1.09 -4.36 13.19
CA SER A 128 0.15 -3.58 13.08
C SER A 128 -0.09 -2.08 13.28
N ALA A 129 -1.20 -1.55 12.75
CA ALA A 129 -1.62 -0.17 12.96
C ALA A 129 -1.82 0.14 14.44
N GLY A 130 -2.42 -0.78 15.21
CA GLY A 130 -2.58 -0.62 16.66
C GLY A 130 -1.27 -0.46 17.43
N VAL A 131 -0.20 -1.13 17.00
CA VAL A 131 1.14 -0.99 17.60
C VAL A 131 1.82 0.30 17.16
N ILE A 132 1.80 0.60 15.86
CA ILE A 132 2.53 1.73 15.28
C ILE A 132 1.91 3.08 15.69
N ILE A 133 0.57 3.17 15.76
CA ILE A 133 -0.14 4.41 16.11
C ILE A 133 -0.06 4.69 17.62
N SER A 134 0.01 3.66 18.47
CA SER A 134 0.09 3.83 19.93
C SER A 134 1.36 4.53 20.40
N ASP A 135 2.47 4.40 19.66
CA ASP A 135 3.78 4.96 20.04
C ASP A 135 4.12 6.28 19.32
N THR A 136 3.23 6.78 18.45
CA THR A 136 3.50 7.91 17.55
C THR A 136 2.75 9.19 17.91
N SER A 137 2.23 9.32 19.14
CA SER A 137 1.75 10.61 19.65
C SER A 137 2.94 11.56 19.82
N ILE A 138 3.27 12.29 18.76
CA ILE A 138 4.17 13.44 18.82
C ILE A 138 3.42 14.50 19.61
N ASP A 139 3.96 14.89 20.77
CA ASP A 139 3.42 16.01 21.55
C ASP A 139 3.81 17.32 20.84
N VAL A 140 3.13 17.60 19.73
CA VAL A 140 3.34 18.78 18.87
C VAL A 140 3.26 20.08 19.68
N THR A 141 2.45 20.08 20.75
CA THR A 141 2.27 21.25 21.62
C THR A 141 3.57 21.63 22.32
N THR A 142 4.34 20.65 22.83
CA THR A 142 5.66 20.92 23.44
C THR A 142 6.69 21.43 22.44
N VAL A 143 6.69 20.89 21.22
CA VAL A 143 7.61 21.30 20.15
C VAL A 143 7.35 22.75 19.70
N ILE A 144 6.07 23.14 19.59
CA ILE A 144 5.69 24.51 19.18
C ILE A 144 6.08 25.54 20.24
N THR A 145 5.89 25.24 21.54
CA THR A 145 6.25 26.16 22.63
C THR A 145 7.77 26.40 22.71
N ASP A 146 8.59 25.38 22.47
CA ASP A 146 10.05 25.52 22.43
C ASP A 146 10.55 26.28 21.19
N ILE A 147 9.82 26.20 20.07
CA ILE A 147 10.13 26.94 18.83
C ILE A 147 9.86 28.44 19.03
N GLU A 148 8.76 28.82 19.67
CA GLU A 148 8.41 30.24 19.93
C GLU A 148 9.49 30.94 20.77
N ALA A 149 9.91 30.32 21.87
CA ALA A 149 10.96 30.86 22.75
C ALA A 149 12.31 31.02 22.01
N LYS A 150 12.62 30.13 21.06
CA LYS A 150 13.84 30.19 20.24
C LYS A 150 13.76 31.25 19.14
N LEU A 151 12.58 31.47 18.52
CA LEU A 151 12.40 32.52 17.51
C LEU A 151 12.55 33.92 18.13
N ASP A 152 12.03 34.13 19.33
CA ASP A 152 12.13 35.42 20.05
C ASP A 152 13.59 35.83 20.32
N ALA A 153 14.48 34.85 20.47
CA ALA A 153 15.91 35.08 20.68
C ALA A 153 16.70 35.42 19.40
N MET A 154 16.12 35.23 18.19
CA MET A 154 16.81 35.43 16.93
C MET A 154 16.78 36.88 16.42
N SER A 155 17.78 37.28 15.64
CA SER A 155 17.79 38.59 15.00
C SER A 155 16.76 38.68 13.86
N VAL A 156 16.28 39.90 13.54
CA VAL A 156 15.30 40.12 12.47
C VAL A 156 15.79 39.59 11.11
N GLY A 157 17.10 39.66 10.84
CA GLY A 157 17.69 39.07 9.64
C GLY A 157 17.63 37.53 9.61
N GLY A 158 17.85 36.88 10.75
CA GLY A 158 17.71 35.42 10.88
C GLY A 158 16.27 34.95 10.74
N LEU A 159 15.32 35.71 11.31
CA LEU A 159 13.87 35.49 11.16
C LEU A 159 13.42 35.61 9.70
N LEU A 160 13.87 36.63 8.95
CA LEU A 160 13.55 36.75 7.53
C LEU A 160 14.05 35.54 6.71
N GLY A 161 15.25 35.05 7.00
CA GLY A 161 15.82 33.86 6.36
C GLY A 161 15.00 32.59 6.65
N LEU A 162 14.63 32.39 7.93
CA LEU A 162 13.77 31.27 8.35
C LEU A 162 12.37 31.35 7.74
N TRP A 163 11.78 32.55 7.65
CA TRP A 163 10.48 32.75 7.03
C TRP A 163 10.50 32.33 5.56
N PHE A 164 11.51 32.76 4.79
CA PHE A 164 11.66 32.34 3.39
C PHE A 164 11.90 30.83 3.26
N GLN A 165 12.73 30.25 4.12
CA GLN A 165 12.97 28.81 4.18
C GLN A 165 11.66 28.04 4.45
N SER A 166 10.87 28.50 5.42
CA SER A 166 9.58 27.87 5.78
C SER A 166 8.58 27.92 4.62
N LEU A 167 8.55 29.00 3.83
CA LEU A 167 7.69 29.09 2.64
C LEU A 167 8.10 28.08 1.57
N PHE A 168 9.41 27.96 1.30
CA PHE A 168 9.92 27.01 0.33
C PHE A 168 9.59 25.56 0.74
N VAL A 169 9.90 25.20 1.99
CA VAL A 169 9.55 23.88 2.53
C VAL A 169 8.05 23.65 2.51
N GLY A 170 7.24 24.66 2.85
CA GLY A 170 5.79 24.53 2.83
C GLY A 170 5.21 24.19 1.46
N LEU A 171 5.77 24.77 0.39
CA LEU A 171 5.40 24.41 -0.98
C LEU A 171 5.79 22.98 -1.33
N THR A 172 7.01 22.55 -0.97
CA THR A 172 7.50 21.19 -1.22
C THR A 172 6.68 20.14 -0.47
N MET A 173 6.27 20.43 0.77
CA MET A 173 5.45 19.53 1.58
C MET A 173 4.07 19.30 0.95
N LYS A 174 3.44 20.34 0.37
CA LYS A 174 2.19 20.16 -0.39
C LYS A 174 2.35 19.26 -1.62
N ALA A 175 3.48 19.35 -2.31
CA ALA A 175 3.76 18.45 -3.44
C ALA A 175 3.93 17.00 -2.97
N LEU A 176 4.63 16.79 -1.86
CA LEU A 176 4.84 15.47 -1.25
C LEU A 176 3.52 14.83 -0.78
N SER A 177 2.64 15.60 -0.16
CA SER A 177 1.28 15.21 0.21
C SER A 177 0.51 14.59 -0.97
N ILE A 178 0.50 15.28 -2.12
CA ILE A 178 -0.14 14.79 -3.34
C ILE A 178 0.49 13.46 -3.80
N CYS A 179 1.82 13.34 -3.75
CA CYS A 179 2.51 12.10 -4.09
C CYS A 179 2.11 10.94 -3.17
N ILE A 180 1.98 11.18 -1.87
CA ILE A 180 1.55 10.18 -0.89
C ILE A 180 0.13 9.72 -1.20
N MET A 181 -0.81 10.65 -1.43
CA MET A 181 -2.18 10.31 -1.80
C MET A 181 -2.22 9.45 -3.07
N LEU A 182 -1.39 9.76 -4.07
CA LEU A 182 -1.29 8.97 -5.30
C LEU A 182 -0.82 7.53 -5.04
N VAL A 183 0.12 7.31 -4.12
CA VAL A 183 0.56 5.95 -3.76
C VAL A 183 -0.54 5.18 -3.03
N VAL A 184 -1.18 5.82 -2.05
CA VAL A 184 -2.23 5.19 -1.23
C VAL A 184 -3.46 4.83 -2.06
N TYR A 185 -3.90 5.70 -2.97
CA TYR A 185 -5.01 5.41 -3.89
C TYR A 185 -4.59 4.51 -5.06
N GLY A 186 -3.38 4.69 -5.58
CA GLY A 186 -2.82 3.85 -6.64
C GLY A 186 -2.80 2.37 -6.26
N ARG A 187 -2.48 2.06 -4.99
CA ARG A 187 -2.52 0.68 -4.48
C ARG A 187 -3.93 0.06 -4.56
N MET A 188 -4.98 0.83 -4.30
CA MET A 188 -6.36 0.34 -4.32
C MET A 188 -6.79 0.03 -5.75
N ILE A 189 -6.40 0.90 -6.69
CA ILE A 189 -6.61 0.67 -8.12
C ILE A 189 -5.85 -0.59 -8.56
N GLU A 190 -4.61 -0.77 -8.14
CA GLU A 190 -3.82 -1.97 -8.44
C GLU A 190 -4.48 -3.25 -7.92
N ILE A 191 -5.00 -3.23 -6.69
CA ILE A 191 -5.78 -4.34 -6.12
C ILE A 191 -7.00 -4.65 -6.98
N TYR A 192 -7.77 -3.65 -7.41
CA TYR A 192 -8.94 -3.87 -8.26
C TYR A 192 -8.56 -4.45 -9.63
N LEU A 193 -7.49 -3.96 -10.24
CA LEU A 193 -7.01 -4.46 -11.53
C LEU A 193 -6.61 -5.93 -11.42
N VAL A 194 -5.81 -6.30 -10.42
CA VAL A 194 -5.35 -7.67 -10.21
C VAL A 194 -6.49 -8.61 -9.80
N THR A 195 -7.47 -8.11 -9.05
CA THR A 195 -8.67 -8.87 -8.66
C THR A 195 -9.61 -9.10 -9.86
N SER A 196 -9.73 -8.13 -10.77
CA SER A 196 -10.63 -8.23 -11.91
C SER A 196 -10.28 -9.39 -12.86
N VAL A 197 -8.99 -9.68 -13.01
CA VAL A 197 -8.46 -10.73 -13.90
C VAL A 197 -8.17 -12.04 -13.17
N ALA A 198 -8.44 -12.12 -11.87
CA ALA A 198 -8.13 -13.26 -11.00
C ALA A 198 -8.61 -14.63 -11.53
N PRO A 199 -9.80 -14.76 -12.15
CA PRO A 199 -10.29 -16.08 -12.57
C PRO A 199 -9.38 -16.76 -13.61
N ILE A 200 -8.62 -16.00 -14.40
CA ILE A 200 -7.74 -16.54 -15.45
C ILE A 200 -6.55 -17.32 -14.85
N PRO A 201 -5.72 -16.75 -13.95
CA PRO A 201 -4.67 -17.53 -13.28
C PRO A 201 -5.21 -18.67 -12.41
N MET A 202 -6.40 -18.48 -11.81
CA MET A 202 -7.03 -19.53 -10.99
C MET A 202 -7.45 -20.74 -11.84
N ALA A 203 -7.85 -20.53 -13.10
CA ALA A 203 -8.14 -21.60 -14.06
C ALA A 203 -6.94 -22.53 -14.32
N THR A 204 -5.73 -21.98 -14.31
CA THR A 204 -4.51 -22.75 -14.63
C THR A 204 -3.84 -23.37 -13.41
N MET A 205 -4.24 -22.95 -12.19
CA MET A 205 -3.58 -23.32 -10.93
C MET A 205 -3.56 -24.83 -10.65
N VAL A 206 -4.60 -25.55 -11.07
CA VAL A 206 -4.73 -26.99 -10.76
C VAL A 206 -3.84 -27.84 -11.67
N ASN A 207 -3.44 -27.33 -12.85
CA ASN A 207 -2.61 -28.09 -13.77
C ASN A 207 -1.15 -28.14 -13.29
N HIS A 208 -0.44 -29.25 -13.53
CA HIS A 208 0.97 -29.40 -13.16
C HIS A 208 1.89 -28.51 -14.02
N GLU A 209 1.64 -28.42 -15.32
CA GLU A 209 2.46 -27.65 -16.25
C GLU A 209 2.21 -26.13 -16.15
N TRP A 210 0.95 -25.74 -15.92
CA TRP A 210 0.50 -24.34 -15.90
C TRP A 210 0.20 -23.82 -14.48
N GLY A 211 0.39 -24.66 -13.46
CA GLY A 211 0.09 -24.34 -12.06
C GLY A 211 0.99 -23.27 -11.47
N SER A 212 2.19 -23.10 -12.02
CA SER A 212 3.11 -22.02 -11.65
C SER A 212 2.49 -20.63 -11.86
N MET A 213 1.65 -20.46 -12.89
CA MET A 213 0.96 -19.19 -13.15
C MET A 213 -0.03 -18.85 -12.02
N GLY A 214 -0.86 -19.81 -11.62
CA GLY A 214 -1.82 -19.63 -10.52
C GLY A 214 -1.15 -19.42 -9.17
N GLN A 215 -0.07 -20.17 -8.88
CA GLN A 215 0.72 -19.97 -7.67
C GLN A 215 1.39 -18.59 -7.61
N ASN A 216 1.97 -18.14 -8.73
CA ASN A 216 2.58 -16.82 -8.83
C ASN A 216 1.54 -15.70 -8.68
N TYR A 217 0.32 -15.91 -9.19
CA TYR A 217 -0.79 -14.98 -8.95
C TYR A 217 -1.11 -14.86 -7.46
N LEU A 218 -1.25 -15.99 -6.73
CA LEU A 218 -1.52 -15.94 -5.29
C LEU A 218 -0.37 -15.28 -4.51
N LYS A 219 0.90 -15.54 -4.88
CA LYS A 219 2.06 -14.83 -4.31
C LYS A 219 1.97 -13.32 -4.55
N SER A 220 1.64 -12.91 -5.78
CA SER A 220 1.45 -11.49 -6.13
C SER A 220 0.27 -10.87 -5.38
N LEU A 221 -0.82 -11.62 -5.18
CA LEU A 221 -1.98 -11.16 -4.43
C LEU A 221 -1.65 -10.94 -2.94
N LEU A 222 -0.92 -11.89 -2.34
CA LEU A 222 -0.39 -11.75 -0.98
C LEU A 222 0.55 -10.54 -0.88
N ALA A 223 1.41 -10.34 -1.88
CA ALA A 223 2.29 -9.17 -1.93
C ALA A 223 1.49 -7.86 -1.89
N LEU A 224 0.41 -7.74 -2.67
CA LEU A 224 -0.44 -6.56 -2.68
C LEU A 224 -1.14 -6.33 -1.33
N GLY A 225 -1.61 -7.40 -0.68
CA GLY A 225 -2.18 -7.31 0.66
C GLY A 225 -1.16 -6.85 1.71
N PHE A 226 0.07 -7.40 1.67
CA PHE A 226 1.16 -7.01 2.58
C PHE A 226 1.82 -5.67 2.24
N GLN A 227 1.61 -5.12 1.05
CA GLN A 227 2.08 -3.77 0.71
C GLN A 227 1.50 -2.73 1.68
N ALA A 228 0.24 -2.89 2.09
CA ALA A 228 -0.38 -2.05 3.10
C ALA A 228 0.38 -2.08 4.45
N PHE A 229 0.85 -3.26 4.86
CA PHE A 229 1.69 -3.40 6.04
C PHE A 229 3.03 -2.66 5.89
N LEU A 230 3.70 -2.79 4.74
CA LEU A 230 4.96 -2.08 4.50
C LEU A 230 4.78 -0.56 4.51
N ILE A 231 3.66 -0.04 3.99
CA ILE A 231 3.32 1.38 4.06
C ILE A 231 3.20 1.83 5.51
N LEU A 232 2.52 1.08 6.37
CA LEU A 232 2.43 1.40 7.81
C LEU A 232 3.80 1.42 8.49
N VAL A 233 4.68 0.48 8.15
CA VAL A 233 6.05 0.45 8.68
C VAL A 233 6.83 1.70 8.23
N CYS A 234 6.73 2.11 6.97
CA CYS A 234 7.36 3.35 6.47
C CYS A 234 6.86 4.59 7.25
N VAL A 235 5.55 4.67 7.50
CA VAL A 235 4.94 5.75 8.28
C VAL A 235 5.42 5.74 9.73
N GLY A 236 5.52 4.56 10.36
CA GLY A 236 6.06 4.42 11.72
C GLY A 236 7.52 4.87 11.82
N ILE A 237 8.36 4.47 10.87
CA ILE A 237 9.77 4.92 10.80
C ILE A 237 9.84 6.45 10.66
N TYR A 238 9.00 7.03 9.80
CA TYR A 238 8.94 8.48 9.61
C TYR A 238 8.58 9.22 10.91
N ALA A 239 7.58 8.73 11.65
CA ALA A 239 7.18 9.36 12.90
C ALA A 239 8.32 9.39 13.94
N VAL A 240 9.09 8.29 14.07
CA VAL A 240 10.27 8.24 14.96
C VAL A 240 11.38 9.20 14.49
N LEU A 241 11.60 9.32 13.18
CA LEU A 241 12.57 10.26 12.62
C LEU A 241 12.20 11.72 12.91
N ILE A 242 10.92 12.09 12.78
CA ILE A 242 10.43 13.43 13.11
C ILE A 242 10.57 13.73 14.61
N GLN A 243 10.30 12.77 15.49
CA GLN A 243 10.53 12.95 16.94
C GLN A 243 11.99 13.28 17.26
N THR A 244 12.95 12.71 16.53
CA THR A 244 14.38 12.99 16.74
C THR A 244 14.74 14.43 16.36
N ILE A 245 14.03 15.04 15.41
CA ILE A 245 14.25 16.45 15.03
C ILE A 245 13.80 17.40 16.13
N ALA A 246 12.66 17.11 16.78
CA ALA A 246 12.13 17.95 17.86
C ALA A 246 13.11 18.11 19.04
N ALA A 247 14.07 17.21 19.19
CA ALA A 247 15.11 17.27 20.22
C ALA A 247 16.33 18.15 19.86
N THR A 248 16.37 18.78 18.68
CA THR A 248 17.53 19.54 18.20
C THR A 248 17.41 21.05 18.46
N ASP A 249 18.53 21.72 18.77
CA ASP A 249 18.56 23.16 19.07
C ASP A 249 18.57 24.09 17.84
N ASP A 250 18.91 23.58 16.66
CA ASP A 250 18.95 24.34 15.40
C ASP A 250 17.63 24.23 14.63
N ILE A 251 16.82 25.31 14.65
CA ILE A 251 15.53 25.39 13.94
C ILE A 251 15.71 25.31 12.42
N SER A 252 16.76 25.90 11.84
CA SER A 252 16.97 25.87 10.40
C SER A 252 17.31 24.46 9.95
N GLY A 253 18.22 23.79 10.66
CA GLY A 253 18.55 22.38 10.45
C GLY A 253 17.33 21.45 10.61
N ALA A 254 16.51 21.70 11.63
CA ALA A 254 15.28 20.95 11.88
C ALA A 254 14.28 21.03 10.72
N ILE A 255 14.06 22.22 10.16
CA ILE A 255 13.16 22.42 9.01
C ILE A 255 13.67 21.67 7.76
N TRP A 256 14.98 21.71 7.47
CA TRP A 256 15.57 20.98 6.36
C TRP A 256 15.51 19.46 6.55
N ALA A 257 15.77 18.98 7.78
CA ALA A 257 15.66 17.56 8.11
C ALA A 257 14.21 17.06 7.99
N CYS A 258 13.22 17.86 8.42
CA CYS A 258 11.81 17.53 8.30
C CYS A 258 11.40 17.35 6.83
N MET A 259 11.81 18.28 5.97
CA MET A 259 11.61 18.15 4.53
C MET A 259 12.31 16.90 3.98
N GLY A 260 13.57 16.67 4.35
CA GLY A 260 14.36 15.51 3.90
C GLY A 260 13.73 14.17 4.27
N TYR A 261 13.25 14.03 5.50
CA TYR A 261 12.55 12.82 5.95
C TYR A 261 11.20 12.62 5.25
N THR A 262 10.50 13.71 4.90
CA THR A 262 9.24 13.61 4.16
C THR A 262 9.49 13.18 2.71
N VAL A 263 10.57 13.67 2.08
CA VAL A 263 11.02 13.17 0.76
C VAL A 263 11.40 11.70 0.83
N LEU A 264 12.12 11.28 1.88
CA LEU A 264 12.50 9.89 2.09
C LEU A 264 11.26 8.99 2.30
N LEU A 265 10.26 9.46 3.06
CA LEU A 265 8.98 8.77 3.22
C LEU A 265 8.33 8.57 1.84
N CYS A 266 8.17 9.63 1.05
CA CYS A 266 7.59 9.55 -0.28
C CYS A 266 8.32 8.53 -1.18
N PHE A 267 9.66 8.59 -1.21
CA PHE A 267 10.47 7.63 -1.97
C PHE A 267 10.27 6.18 -1.52
N THR A 268 10.27 5.94 -0.21
CA THR A 268 10.09 4.59 0.34
C THR A 268 8.68 4.07 0.08
N LEU A 269 7.65 4.92 0.19
CA LEU A 269 6.26 4.60 -0.15
C LEU A 269 6.11 4.14 -1.60
N PHE A 270 6.68 4.85 -2.57
CA PHE A 270 6.68 4.40 -3.98
C PHE A 270 7.33 3.04 -4.17
N LYS A 271 8.36 2.73 -3.38
CA LYS A 271 9.10 1.47 -3.49
C LYS A 271 8.38 0.29 -2.84
N THR A 272 7.46 0.52 -1.89
CA THR A 272 6.76 -0.55 -1.13
C THR A 272 6.13 -1.62 -2.03
N GLY A 273 5.46 -1.24 -3.13
CA GLY A 273 4.83 -2.20 -4.04
C GLY A 273 5.84 -3.13 -4.71
N SER A 274 6.95 -2.59 -5.20
CA SER A 274 8.03 -3.39 -5.78
C SER A 274 8.73 -4.29 -4.75
N LEU A 275 8.91 -3.80 -3.52
CA LEU A 275 9.50 -4.56 -2.42
C LEU A 275 8.60 -5.73 -2.03
N ALA A 276 7.29 -5.50 -1.86
CA ALA A 276 6.34 -6.55 -1.53
C ALA A 276 6.39 -7.66 -2.58
N LYS A 277 6.31 -7.29 -3.87
CA LYS A 277 6.39 -8.28 -4.96
C LYS A 277 7.71 -9.05 -4.95
N SER A 278 8.83 -8.38 -4.72
CA SER A 278 10.14 -9.03 -4.62
C SER A 278 10.21 -10.04 -3.47
N VAL A 279 9.69 -9.69 -2.29
CA VAL A 279 9.71 -10.57 -1.10
C VAL A 279 8.86 -11.82 -1.31
N PHE A 280 7.63 -11.67 -1.82
CA PHE A 280 6.73 -12.81 -2.02
C PHE A 280 7.02 -13.60 -3.31
N SER A 281 7.77 -13.02 -4.25
CA SER A 281 8.24 -13.69 -5.47
C SER A 281 9.67 -14.21 -5.36
N ALA A 282 10.35 -14.03 -4.23
CA ALA A 282 11.68 -14.59 -4.00
C ALA A 282 11.62 -16.11 -4.08
N HIS A 283 12.55 -16.68 -4.86
CA HIS A 283 12.51 -18.09 -5.26
C HIS A 283 13.28 -18.99 -4.31
#